data_AF-A0A662ZKK9-F1
#
_entry.id   AF-A0A662ZKK9-F1
#
_cell.length_a   1.000
_cell.length_b   1.000
_cell.length_c   1.000
_cell.angle_alpha   90.00
_cell.angle_beta   90.00
_cell.angle_gamma   90.00
#
_symmetry.space_group_name_H-M   'P 1'
#
loop_
_entity.id
_entity.type
_entity.pdbx_description
1 polymer ?
#
loop_
_entity_poly.entity_id
_entity_poly.type
_entity_poly.pdbx_seq_one_letter_code
_entity_poly.pdbx_strand_id
1 'polypeptide(L)'
;MTGDIVFARTGATVGKSFLIKELPFDSVYASYLIRIRVIGKLSRDYVYDFFNSKCYWNQITDKSVGVGQPNCNGSSLKELLIPVPPINEQELIIKSIKNLQLYSNIIESQQTDLKSLLLKCKSKILDLAIRGKLVSQDPNDEPASKLLERIRHEKEELIKAGKLKRDKRESVIFRGEDNSYYLRTGKLVEPLTDWSFDNLPTNWEICCFGEICNYGDCINTESSVIENSAWILDLEDIEKDTGRIISRVSKADRPSISTKHKFHKGQVLYSKLRPYLNKVVLADRDGYCTSEILPLEFHAEIIPEYARYYLMSPTFLRYADKCSYGVKMPRLGTNDGKKAIFPLPPVNEQKRIVKQIEFMFSHLSVIETSVQ
;
A
#
# COMPACT_ATOMS: atom_id res chain seq x y z
N MET A 1 -16.26 36.51 -23.34
CA MET A 1 -15.37 36.21 -22.21
C MET A 1 -16.14 35.33 -21.24
N THR A 2 -17.44 35.52 -21.07
CA THR A 2 -18.35 34.38 -20.87
C THR A 2 -18.83 33.85 -22.22
N GLY A 3 -18.94 32.54 -22.39
CA GLY A 3 -19.37 31.83 -23.60
C GLY A 3 -18.33 31.75 -24.73
N ASP A 4 -17.11 32.25 -24.52
CA ASP A 4 -16.02 32.04 -25.48
C ASP A 4 -15.30 30.72 -25.15
N ILE A 5 -14.69 30.12 -26.18
CA ILE A 5 -13.79 28.97 -26.01
C ILE A 5 -12.35 29.48 -26.11
N VAL A 6 -11.48 29.06 -25.20
CA VAL A 6 -10.03 29.29 -25.32
C VAL A 6 -9.33 28.02 -25.74
N PHE A 7 -8.33 28.13 -26.61
CA PHE A 7 -7.58 27.03 -27.21
C PHE A 7 -6.09 27.20 -26.92
N ALA A 8 -5.44 26.16 -26.40
CA ALA A 8 -4.00 26.14 -26.20
C ALA A 8 -3.28 25.88 -27.52
N ARG A 9 -2.41 26.81 -27.91
CA ARG A 9 -1.82 26.85 -29.26
C ARG A 9 -0.40 26.31 -29.36
N THR A 10 0.31 26.15 -28.22
CA THR A 10 1.72 25.75 -28.18
C THR A 10 2.03 24.73 -27.09
N GLY A 11 2.99 23.84 -27.34
CA GLY A 11 3.55 22.92 -26.34
C GLY A 11 2.76 21.62 -26.18
N ALA A 12 3.00 20.88 -25.09
CA ALA A 12 2.35 19.58 -24.85
C ALA A 12 0.82 19.65 -24.66
N THR A 13 0.24 20.86 -24.66
CA THR A 13 -1.19 21.11 -24.48
C THR A 13 -1.88 21.58 -25.76
N VAL A 14 -1.19 21.62 -26.91
CA VAL A 14 -1.80 22.01 -28.20
C VAL A 14 -3.07 21.21 -28.44
N GLY A 15 -4.14 21.90 -28.82
CA GLY A 15 -5.44 21.27 -29.04
C GLY A 15 -6.39 21.31 -27.85
N LYS A 16 -5.88 21.45 -26.62
CA LYS A 16 -6.74 21.54 -25.44
C LYS A 16 -7.57 22.82 -25.52
N SER A 17 -8.86 22.68 -25.23
CA SER A 17 -9.79 23.79 -25.24
C SER A 17 -10.58 23.88 -23.94
N PHE A 18 -11.13 25.05 -23.65
CA PHE A 18 -11.97 25.27 -22.48
C PHE A 18 -13.09 26.26 -22.81
N LEU A 19 -14.33 25.90 -22.53
CA LEU A 19 -15.49 26.79 -22.63
C LEU A 19 -15.62 27.61 -21.36
N ILE A 20 -15.48 28.93 -21.46
CA ILE A 20 -15.59 29.83 -20.32
C ILE A 20 -17.07 30.01 -19.99
N LYS A 21 -17.54 29.36 -18.93
CA LYS A 21 -18.94 29.46 -18.47
C LYS A 21 -19.19 30.67 -17.60
N GLU A 22 -18.24 31.01 -16.73
CA GLU A 22 -18.33 32.13 -15.80
C GLU A 22 -16.93 32.71 -15.55
N LEU A 23 -16.87 34.00 -15.24
CA LEU A 23 -15.66 34.70 -14.84
C LEU A 23 -15.96 35.46 -13.54
N PRO A 24 -15.32 35.12 -12.42
CA PRO A 24 -15.58 35.79 -11.15
C PRO A 24 -15.02 37.22 -11.11
N PHE A 25 -14.04 37.53 -11.97
CA PHE A 25 -13.39 38.83 -12.06
C PHE A 25 -13.04 39.16 -13.53
N ASP A 26 -12.80 40.44 -13.81
CA ASP A 26 -12.23 40.86 -15.09
C ASP A 26 -10.89 40.15 -15.33
N SER A 27 -10.83 39.42 -16.45
CA SER A 27 -9.78 38.44 -16.71
C SER A 27 -9.16 38.67 -18.07
N VAL A 28 -7.86 38.37 -18.19
CA VAL A 28 -7.13 38.30 -19.46
C VAL A 28 -6.56 36.89 -19.63
N TYR A 29 -6.47 36.40 -20.87
CA TYR A 29 -5.87 35.10 -21.16
C TYR A 29 -4.44 35.27 -21.67
N ALA A 30 -3.58 34.30 -21.36
CA ALA A 30 -2.18 34.34 -21.77
C ALA A 30 -2.02 34.33 -23.30
N SER A 31 -0.94 34.92 -23.81
CA SER A 31 -0.71 35.13 -25.26
C SER A 31 -0.61 33.84 -26.09
N TYR A 32 -0.34 32.70 -25.45
CA TYR A 32 -0.30 31.38 -26.09
C TYR A 32 -1.69 30.74 -26.24
N LEU A 33 -2.76 31.39 -25.76
CA LEU A 33 -4.13 30.95 -25.96
C LEU A 33 -4.76 31.70 -27.14
N ILE A 34 -5.54 30.97 -27.94
CA ILE A 34 -6.39 31.53 -29.00
C ILE A 34 -7.82 31.58 -28.47
N ARG A 35 -8.45 32.75 -28.59
CA ARG A 35 -9.86 32.95 -28.28
C ARG A 35 -10.71 32.62 -29.50
N ILE A 36 -11.66 31.72 -29.31
CA ILE A 36 -12.64 31.28 -30.31
C ILE A 36 -14.00 31.79 -29.89
N ARG A 37 -14.64 32.57 -30.77
CA ARG A 37 -16.00 33.07 -30.58
C ARG A 37 -16.92 32.41 -31.58
N VAL A 38 -17.90 31.65 -31.08
CA VAL A 38 -18.96 31.05 -31.90
C VAL A 38 -19.94 32.15 -32.30
N ILE A 39 -20.26 32.24 -33.59
CA ILE A 39 -21.18 33.23 -34.17
C ILE A 39 -22.50 32.57 -34.60
N GLY A 40 -23.58 33.36 -34.65
CA GLY A 40 -24.90 32.90 -35.09
C GLY A 40 -25.63 32.05 -34.04
N LYS A 41 -26.48 31.13 -34.51
CA LYS A 41 -27.32 30.26 -33.66
C LYS A 41 -26.65 28.93 -33.26
N LEU A 42 -25.37 28.74 -33.56
CA LEU A 42 -24.62 27.52 -33.21
C LEU A 42 -24.39 27.47 -31.70
N SER A 43 -24.71 26.34 -31.07
CA SER A 43 -24.53 26.16 -29.64
C SER A 43 -23.04 26.12 -29.27
N ARG A 44 -22.66 26.93 -28.29
CA ARG A 44 -21.29 26.99 -27.77
C ARG A 44 -20.91 25.70 -27.05
N ASP A 45 -21.85 25.11 -26.30
CA ASP A 45 -21.66 23.82 -25.65
C ASP A 45 -21.45 22.71 -26.69
N TYR A 46 -22.21 22.72 -27.80
CA TYR A 46 -22.01 21.74 -28.88
C TYR A 46 -20.60 21.85 -29.51
N VAL A 47 -20.15 23.06 -29.83
CA VAL A 47 -18.80 23.27 -30.39
C VAL A 47 -17.73 22.83 -29.41
N TYR A 48 -17.93 23.10 -28.12
CA TYR A 48 -17.02 22.65 -27.08
C TYR A 48 -17.00 21.12 -26.93
N ASP A 49 -18.17 20.47 -26.96
CA ASP A 49 -18.27 19.00 -26.95
C ASP A 49 -17.58 18.40 -28.19
N PHE A 50 -17.72 19.02 -29.37
CA PHE A 50 -16.99 18.63 -30.56
C PHE A 50 -15.46 18.74 -30.38
N PHE A 51 -14.95 19.76 -29.69
CA PHE A 51 -13.52 19.89 -29.39
C PHE A 51 -13.00 18.84 -28.39
N ASN A 52 -13.88 18.07 -27.77
CA ASN A 52 -13.52 16.90 -26.96
C ASN A 52 -13.65 15.58 -27.76
N SER A 53 -14.08 15.64 -29.02
CA SER A 53 -14.26 14.46 -29.86
C SER A 53 -12.97 14.01 -30.55
N LYS A 54 -12.89 12.71 -30.88
CA LYS A 54 -11.79 12.15 -31.68
C LYS A 54 -11.67 12.81 -33.06
N CYS A 55 -12.79 13.20 -33.68
CA CYS A 55 -12.80 13.84 -35.00
C CYS A 55 -12.04 15.17 -34.99
N TYR A 56 -12.25 15.97 -33.94
CA TYR A 56 -11.48 17.20 -33.74
C TYR A 56 -9.99 16.91 -33.51
N TRP A 57 -9.67 15.96 -32.62
CA TRP A 57 -8.27 15.66 -32.29
C TRP A 57 -7.48 15.13 -33.48
N ASN A 58 -8.08 14.30 -34.34
CA ASN A 58 -7.44 13.87 -35.58
C ASN A 58 -7.04 15.08 -36.46
N GLN A 59 -7.95 16.03 -36.66
CA GLN A 59 -7.68 17.23 -37.45
C GLN A 59 -6.60 18.12 -36.81
N ILE A 60 -6.56 18.21 -35.48
CA ILE A 60 -5.56 19.02 -34.77
C ILE A 60 -4.18 18.36 -34.83
N THR A 61 -4.09 17.04 -34.64
CA THR A 61 -2.84 16.30 -34.71
C THR A 61 -2.23 16.41 -36.11
N ASP A 62 -3.03 16.24 -37.16
CA ASP A 62 -2.58 16.33 -38.56
C ASP A 62 -2.08 17.74 -38.93
N LYS A 63 -2.66 18.78 -38.31
CA LYS A 63 -2.31 20.19 -38.54
C LYS A 63 -1.25 20.72 -37.59
N SER A 64 -0.83 19.94 -36.59
CA SER A 64 0.18 20.36 -35.62
C SER A 64 1.59 20.26 -36.22
N VAL A 65 2.33 21.37 -36.19
CA VAL A 65 3.68 21.46 -36.79
C VAL A 65 4.74 21.52 -35.69
N GLY A 66 5.83 20.75 -35.83
CA GLY A 66 7.03 20.79 -34.96
C GLY A 66 7.18 19.57 -34.05
N VAL A 67 8.32 18.86 -34.18
CA VAL A 67 8.59 17.58 -33.48
C VAL A 67 8.86 17.76 -31.97
N GLY A 68 9.37 18.92 -31.54
CA GLY A 68 9.70 19.20 -30.13
C GLY A 68 8.76 20.16 -29.39
N GLN A 69 8.02 21.01 -30.12
CA GLN A 69 7.00 21.91 -29.57
C GLN A 69 5.88 22.05 -30.61
N PRO A 70 4.82 21.22 -30.52
CA PRO A 70 3.71 21.31 -31.45
C PRO A 70 3.10 22.71 -31.41
N ASN A 71 2.69 23.22 -32.56
CA ASN A 71 2.04 24.53 -32.67
C ASN A 71 0.87 24.46 -33.64
N CYS A 72 -0.27 25.04 -33.26
CA CYS A 72 -1.44 25.19 -34.11
C CYS A 72 -1.87 26.66 -34.06
N ASN A 73 -1.86 27.33 -35.21
CA ASN A 73 -2.15 28.76 -35.29
C ASN A 73 -3.62 29.03 -35.67
N GLY A 74 -4.02 30.30 -35.65
CA GLY A 74 -5.38 30.72 -35.97
C GLY A 74 -5.81 30.43 -37.41
N SER A 75 -4.86 30.34 -38.36
CA SER A 75 -5.16 29.98 -39.75
C SER A 75 -5.52 28.49 -39.85
N SER A 76 -4.75 27.62 -39.21
CA SER A 76 -5.05 26.17 -39.15
C SER A 76 -6.40 25.88 -38.48
N LEU A 77 -6.78 26.66 -37.47
CA LEU A 77 -8.09 26.53 -36.81
C LEU A 77 -9.27 26.92 -37.72
N LYS A 78 -9.09 27.86 -38.65
CA LYS A 78 -10.14 28.26 -39.61
C LYS A 78 -10.47 27.15 -40.60
N GLU A 79 -9.56 26.21 -40.80
CA GLU A 79 -9.73 25.05 -41.69
C GLU A 79 -10.36 23.84 -40.98
N LEU A 80 -10.75 23.96 -39.70
CA LEU A 80 -11.42 22.88 -39.01
C LEU A 80 -12.80 22.62 -39.62
N LEU A 81 -13.03 21.36 -39.97
CA LEU A 81 -14.33 20.88 -40.40
C LEU A 81 -15.14 20.56 -39.15
N ILE A 82 -16.17 21.38 -38.90
CA ILE A 82 -17.10 21.23 -37.78
C ILE A 82 -18.45 20.78 -38.35
N PRO A 83 -19.00 19.63 -37.92
CA PRO A 83 -20.36 19.25 -38.27
C PRO A 83 -21.35 20.26 -37.68
N VAL A 84 -22.33 20.71 -38.46
CA VAL A 84 -23.33 21.69 -38.02
C VAL A 84 -24.73 21.08 -38.17
N PRO A 85 -25.20 20.30 -37.20
CA PRO A 85 -26.55 19.74 -37.24
C PRO A 85 -27.60 20.82 -36.91
N PRO A 86 -28.90 20.57 -37.19
CA PRO A 86 -29.99 21.48 -36.79
C PRO A 86 -29.96 21.80 -35.29
N ILE A 87 -30.47 22.97 -34.89
CA ILE A 87 -30.40 23.44 -33.48
C ILE A 87 -31.00 22.41 -32.51
N ASN A 88 -32.17 21.85 -32.83
CA ASN A 88 -32.81 20.84 -31.99
C ASN A 88 -31.93 19.58 -31.84
N GLU A 89 -31.22 19.19 -32.89
CA GLU A 89 -30.30 18.06 -32.86
C GLU A 89 -29.06 18.37 -32.01
N GLN A 90 -28.54 19.60 -32.07
CA GLN A 90 -27.45 20.04 -31.17
C GLN A 90 -27.87 19.92 -29.70
N GLU A 91 -29.08 20.35 -29.35
CA GLU A 91 -29.60 20.24 -27.98
C GLU A 91 -29.75 18.79 -27.53
N LEU A 92 -30.23 17.90 -28.41
CA LEU A 92 -30.33 16.47 -28.13
C LEU A 92 -28.93 15.84 -27.92
N ILE A 93 -27.95 16.18 -28.76
CA ILE A 93 -26.57 15.69 -28.62
C ILE A 93 -25.98 16.15 -27.29
N ILE A 94 -26.07 17.44 -26.97
CA ILE A 94 -25.55 18.00 -25.70
C ILE A 94 -26.22 17.29 -24.51
N LYS A 95 -27.54 17.08 -24.55
CA LYS A 95 -28.27 16.38 -23.48
C LYS A 95 -27.78 14.94 -23.33
N SER A 96 -27.60 14.22 -24.42
CA SER A 96 -27.08 12.85 -24.41
C SER A 96 -25.65 12.77 -23.86
N ILE A 97 -24.77 13.68 -24.27
CA ILE A 97 -23.39 13.77 -23.76
C ILE A 97 -23.39 14.04 -22.25
N LYS A 98 -24.18 15.01 -21.79
CA LYS A 98 -24.32 15.32 -20.35
C LYS A 98 -24.81 14.11 -19.56
N ASN A 99 -25.80 13.37 -20.08
CA ASN A 99 -26.31 12.16 -19.44
C ASN A 99 -25.22 11.08 -19.37
N LEU A 100 -24.49 10.84 -20.46
CA LEU A 100 -23.40 9.85 -20.49
C LEU A 100 -22.23 10.23 -19.55
N GLN A 101 -21.87 11.52 -19.48
CA GLN A 101 -20.87 12.02 -18.54
C GLN A 101 -21.31 11.78 -17.09
N LEU A 102 -22.59 11.99 -16.77
CA LEU A 102 -23.13 11.69 -15.44
C LEU A 102 -22.97 10.20 -15.11
N TYR A 103 -23.32 9.31 -16.03
CA TYR A 103 -23.14 7.86 -15.83
C TYR A 103 -21.66 7.48 -15.67
N SER A 104 -20.74 8.06 -16.46
CA SER A 104 -19.29 7.83 -16.32
C SER A 104 -18.80 8.22 -14.92
N ASN A 105 -19.16 9.42 -14.46
CA ASN A 105 -18.77 9.90 -13.13
C ASN A 105 -19.31 9.00 -12.01
N ILE A 106 -20.54 8.49 -12.14
CA ILE A 106 -21.12 7.54 -11.18
C ILE A 106 -20.32 6.24 -11.16
N ILE A 107 -19.99 5.69 -12.33
CA ILE A 107 -19.21 4.45 -12.45
C ILE A 107 -17.81 4.63 -11.84
N GLU A 108 -17.12 5.73 -12.14
CA GLU A 108 -15.79 6.05 -11.58
C GLU A 108 -15.83 6.19 -10.05
N SER A 109 -16.87 6.85 -9.52
CA SER A 109 -17.09 6.95 -8.07
C SER A 109 -17.30 5.58 -7.44
N GLN A 110 -18.18 4.74 -8.01
CA GLN A 110 -18.48 3.40 -7.51
C GLN A 110 -17.25 2.48 -7.55
N GLN A 111 -16.43 2.56 -8.60
CA GLN A 111 -15.16 1.83 -8.66
C GLN A 111 -14.20 2.25 -7.54
N THR A 112 -14.13 3.54 -7.23
CA THR A 112 -13.28 4.07 -6.14
C THR A 112 -13.77 3.60 -4.78
N ASP A 113 -15.08 3.65 -4.54
CA ASP A 113 -15.71 3.17 -3.30
C ASP A 113 -15.50 1.68 -3.08
N LEU A 114 -15.64 0.87 -4.15
CA LEU A 114 -15.42 -0.56 -4.09
C LEU A 114 -13.95 -0.90 -3.74
N LYS A 115 -12.97 -0.22 -4.35
CA LYS A 115 -11.55 -0.38 -4.00
C LYS A 115 -11.29 -0.03 -2.53
N SER A 116 -11.87 1.06 -2.03
CA SER A 116 -11.78 1.47 -0.62
C SER A 116 -12.39 0.43 0.33
N LEU A 117 -13.55 -0.14 -0.04
CA LEU A 117 -14.22 -1.16 0.75
C LEU A 117 -13.43 -2.48 0.79
N LEU A 118 -12.82 -2.90 -0.32
CA LEU A 118 -11.95 -4.07 -0.38
C LEU A 118 -10.76 -3.94 0.58
N LEU A 119 -10.10 -2.77 0.61
CA LEU A 119 -9.01 -2.51 1.54
C LEU A 119 -9.46 -2.56 3.00
N LYS A 120 -10.59 -1.94 3.32
CA LYS A 120 -11.19 -1.99 4.67
C LYS A 120 -11.57 -3.42 5.08
N CYS A 121 -12.07 -4.23 4.14
CA CYS A 121 -12.41 -5.62 4.38
C CYS A 121 -11.15 -6.45 4.71
N LYS A 122 -10.10 -6.36 3.89
CA LYS A 122 -8.80 -7.01 4.17
C LYS A 122 -8.25 -6.62 5.54
N SER A 123 -8.24 -5.32 5.83
CA SER A 123 -7.84 -4.76 7.13
C SER A 123 -8.66 -5.33 8.29
N LYS A 124 -9.99 -5.45 8.13
CA LYS A 124 -10.86 -6.00 9.16
C LYS A 124 -10.66 -7.50 9.38
N ILE A 125 -10.43 -8.27 8.32
CA ILE A 125 -10.12 -9.71 8.41
C ILE A 125 -8.85 -9.91 9.25
N LEU A 126 -7.79 -9.13 9.01
CA LEU A 126 -6.55 -9.22 9.79
C LEU A 126 -6.76 -8.82 11.26
N ASP A 127 -7.54 -7.77 11.53
CA ASP A 127 -7.90 -7.38 12.92
C ASP A 127 -8.69 -8.47 13.65
N LEU A 128 -9.62 -9.16 12.98
CA LEU A 128 -10.35 -10.29 13.56
C LEU A 128 -9.43 -11.50 13.79
N ALA A 129 -8.51 -11.76 12.86
CA ALA A 129 -7.55 -12.85 12.94
C ALA A 129 -6.68 -12.74 14.19
N ILE A 130 -6.02 -11.61 14.38
CA ILE A 130 -5.07 -11.39 15.48
C ILE A 130 -5.75 -11.19 16.85
N ARG A 131 -7.09 -11.17 16.89
CA ARG A 131 -7.89 -11.12 18.12
C ARG A 131 -8.56 -12.45 18.45
N GLY A 132 -8.28 -13.51 17.69
CA GLY A 132 -8.89 -14.84 17.89
C GLY A 132 -10.38 -14.90 17.58
N LYS A 133 -10.87 -14.01 16.72
CA LYS A 133 -12.29 -13.90 16.32
C LYS A 133 -12.57 -14.36 14.89
N LEU A 134 -11.54 -14.78 14.15
CA LEU A 134 -11.69 -15.21 12.76
C LEU A 134 -12.11 -16.68 12.62
N VAL A 135 -11.67 -17.54 13.54
CA VAL A 135 -11.93 -18.99 13.53
C VAL A 135 -12.41 -19.45 14.91
N SER A 136 -13.07 -20.61 14.96
CA SER A 136 -13.47 -21.22 16.22
C SER A 136 -12.27 -21.78 16.99
N GLN A 137 -12.34 -21.65 18.31
CA GLN A 137 -11.40 -22.26 19.25
C GLN A 137 -11.61 -23.78 19.32
N ASP A 138 -10.52 -24.55 19.42
CA ASP A 138 -10.57 -26.00 19.66
C ASP A 138 -10.07 -26.29 21.09
N PRO A 139 -10.92 -26.82 21.98
CA PRO A 139 -10.52 -27.17 23.35
C PRO A 139 -9.41 -28.22 23.43
N ASN A 140 -9.17 -28.98 22.35
CA ASN A 140 -8.11 -30.00 22.29
C ASN A 140 -6.76 -29.42 21.84
N ASP A 141 -6.73 -28.16 21.39
CA ASP A 141 -5.46 -27.54 21.07
C ASP A 141 -4.64 -27.33 22.33
N GLU A 142 -3.35 -27.65 22.24
CA GLU A 142 -2.43 -27.35 23.31
C GLU A 142 -2.37 -25.82 23.52
N PRO A 143 -2.54 -25.32 24.76
CA PRO A 143 -2.58 -23.90 25.02
C PRO A 143 -1.26 -23.21 24.67
N ALA A 144 -1.35 -21.95 24.23
CA ALA A 144 -0.20 -21.16 23.83
C ALA A 144 0.83 -20.94 24.97
N SER A 145 0.42 -21.13 26.23
CA SER A 145 1.32 -21.11 27.39
C SER A 145 2.43 -22.16 27.28
N LYS A 146 2.12 -23.36 26.78
CA LYS A 146 3.13 -24.42 26.55
C LYS A 146 4.09 -24.09 25.43
N LEU A 147 3.58 -23.51 24.36
CA LEU A 147 4.40 -22.98 23.27
C LEU A 147 5.36 -21.89 23.78
N LEU A 148 4.85 -20.92 24.55
CA LEU A 148 5.66 -19.82 25.08
C LEU A 148 6.71 -20.32 26.09
N GLU A 149 6.38 -21.29 26.94
CA GLU A 149 7.32 -21.96 27.84
C GLU A 149 8.49 -22.58 27.06
N ARG A 150 8.22 -23.29 25.96
CA ARG A 150 9.28 -23.89 25.12
C ARG A 150 10.16 -22.84 24.46
N ILE A 151 9.57 -21.79 23.91
CA ILE A 151 10.32 -20.67 23.29
C ILE A 151 11.30 -20.07 24.29
N ARG A 152 10.82 -19.79 25.52
CA ARG A 152 11.65 -19.22 26.59
C ARG A 152 12.75 -20.20 27.05
N HIS A 153 12.43 -21.48 27.15
CA HIS A 153 13.40 -22.51 27.52
C HIS A 153 14.50 -22.67 26.47
N GLU A 154 14.14 -22.80 25.18
CA GLU A 154 15.12 -22.90 24.09
C GLU A 154 16.02 -21.67 24.01
N LYS A 155 15.43 -20.47 24.17
CA LYS A 155 16.19 -19.22 24.21
C LYS A 155 17.23 -19.23 25.34
N GLU A 156 16.85 -19.68 26.54
CA GLU A 156 17.77 -19.76 27.67
C GLU A 156 18.89 -20.78 27.43
N GLU A 157 18.59 -21.93 26.81
CA GLU A 157 19.60 -22.92 26.44
C GLU A 157 20.60 -22.36 25.40
N LEU A 158 20.12 -21.60 24.42
CA LEU A 158 20.98 -20.90 23.46
C LEU A 158 21.86 -19.82 24.11
N ILE A 159 21.35 -19.15 25.15
CA ILE A 159 22.13 -18.19 25.96
C ILE A 159 23.20 -18.93 26.76
N LYS A 160 22.86 -20.03 27.44
CA LYS A 160 23.83 -20.86 28.19
C LYS A 160 24.90 -21.44 27.29
N ALA A 161 24.53 -21.84 26.06
CA ALA A 161 25.45 -22.35 25.05
C ALA A 161 26.31 -21.25 24.40
N GLY A 162 26.12 -19.97 24.75
CA GLY A 162 26.86 -18.84 24.19
C GLY A 162 26.52 -18.50 22.73
N LYS A 163 25.50 -19.15 22.16
CA LYS A 163 25.01 -18.90 20.79
C LYS A 163 24.17 -17.64 20.69
N LEU A 164 23.53 -17.24 21.79
CA LEU A 164 22.76 -16.00 21.89
C LEU A 164 23.29 -15.12 23.03
N LYS A 165 23.42 -13.81 22.80
CA LYS A 165 23.75 -12.86 23.87
C LYS A 165 22.48 -12.51 24.64
N ARG A 166 22.55 -12.56 25.98
CA ARG A 166 21.46 -12.10 26.84
C ARG A 166 21.29 -10.58 26.70
N ASP A 167 20.07 -10.14 26.41
CA ASP A 167 19.75 -8.72 26.39
C ASP A 167 19.70 -8.18 27.83
N LYS A 168 20.47 -7.13 28.12
CA LYS A 168 20.49 -6.49 29.45
C LYS A 168 19.17 -5.78 29.78
N ARG A 169 18.36 -5.48 28.77
CA ARG A 169 17.05 -4.81 28.90
C ARG A 169 15.97 -5.60 28.19
N GLU A 170 15.93 -6.90 28.44
CA GLU A 170 14.88 -7.75 27.90
C GLU A 170 13.50 -7.23 28.32
N SER A 171 12.64 -7.09 27.31
CA SER A 171 11.25 -6.71 27.47
C SER A 171 10.42 -7.97 27.60
N VAL A 172 9.69 -8.12 28.71
CA VAL A 172 8.87 -9.30 29.00
C VAL A 172 7.46 -8.84 29.35
N ILE A 173 6.47 -9.47 28.70
CA ILE A 173 5.07 -9.31 29.07
C ILE A 173 4.70 -10.37 30.11
N PHE A 174 4.02 -9.94 31.17
CA PHE A 174 3.51 -10.82 32.22
C PHE A 174 2.16 -10.33 32.74
N ARG A 175 1.47 -11.20 33.45
CA ARG A 175 0.18 -10.92 34.08
C ARG A 175 0.38 -10.61 35.56
N GLY A 176 -0.14 -9.47 36.01
CA GLY A 176 -0.08 -9.05 37.42
C GLY A 176 -1.12 -9.74 38.29
N GLU A 177 -1.08 -9.46 39.60
CA GLU A 177 -2.05 -9.98 40.58
C GLU A 177 -3.48 -9.46 40.32
N ASP A 178 -3.60 -8.30 39.70
CA ASP A 178 -4.86 -7.68 39.27
C ASP A 178 -5.42 -8.29 37.97
N ASN A 179 -4.77 -9.34 37.47
CA ASN A 179 -5.12 -10.04 36.23
C ASN A 179 -4.89 -9.21 34.95
N SER A 180 -4.26 -8.03 35.05
CA SER A 180 -3.90 -7.14 33.94
C SER A 180 -2.52 -7.46 33.36
N TYR A 181 -2.26 -7.01 32.13
CA TYR A 181 -0.98 -7.21 31.46
C TYR A 181 -0.03 -6.02 31.64
N TYR A 182 1.24 -6.35 31.89
CA TYR A 182 2.31 -5.39 32.10
C TYR A 182 3.51 -5.71 31.22
N LEU A 183 4.17 -4.67 30.74
CA LEU A 183 5.45 -4.75 30.06
C LEU A 183 6.56 -4.37 31.05
N ARG A 184 7.46 -5.31 31.34
CA ARG A 184 8.68 -5.01 32.09
C ARG A 184 9.85 -4.81 31.13
N THR A 185 10.53 -3.68 31.21
CA THR A 185 11.78 -3.41 30.48
C THR A 185 12.87 -3.01 31.49
N GLY A 186 13.74 -3.96 31.84
CA GLY A 186 14.72 -3.75 32.92
C GLY A 186 14.02 -3.57 34.28
N LYS A 187 14.16 -2.39 34.90
CA LYS A 187 13.49 -2.04 36.17
C LYS A 187 12.13 -1.36 35.99
N LEU A 188 11.82 -0.92 34.76
CA LEU A 188 10.59 -0.21 34.47
C LEU A 188 9.48 -1.23 34.22
N VAL A 189 8.31 -1.00 34.83
CA VAL A 189 7.08 -1.79 34.61
C VAL A 189 5.99 -0.82 34.18
N GLU A 190 5.41 -1.07 33.01
CA GLU A 190 4.40 -0.21 32.41
C GLU A 190 3.12 -1.04 32.18
N PRO A 191 1.94 -0.53 32.57
CA PRO A 191 0.69 -1.20 32.28
C PRO A 191 0.38 -1.11 30.78
N LEU A 192 -0.17 -2.18 30.21
CA LEU A 192 -0.53 -2.24 28.80
C LEU A 192 -1.99 -1.80 28.54
N THR A 193 -2.46 -0.77 29.25
CA THR A 193 -3.86 -0.29 29.20
C THR A 193 -4.31 0.24 27.85
N ASP A 194 -3.37 0.72 27.03
CA ASP A 194 -3.63 1.18 25.66
C ASP A 194 -4.09 0.04 24.73
N TRP A 195 -3.87 -1.20 25.13
CA TRP A 195 -4.27 -2.38 24.40
C TRP A 195 -5.48 -3.03 25.09
N SER A 196 -6.64 -3.02 24.43
CA SER A 196 -7.79 -3.78 24.92
C SER A 196 -7.56 -5.27 24.63
N PHE A 197 -7.20 -6.00 25.69
CA PHE A 197 -7.01 -7.46 25.71
C PHE A 197 -8.25 -8.23 26.13
N ASP A 198 -9.33 -7.54 26.50
CA ASP A 198 -10.54 -8.10 27.15
C ASP A 198 -11.31 -9.13 26.31
N ASN A 199 -10.82 -9.42 25.12
CA ASN A 199 -11.47 -10.24 24.11
C ASN A 199 -10.55 -11.31 23.50
N LEU A 200 -9.36 -11.53 24.04
CA LEU A 200 -8.51 -12.63 23.58
C LEU A 200 -9.04 -13.97 24.11
N PRO A 201 -8.98 -15.04 23.30
CA PRO A 201 -9.31 -16.38 23.77
C PRO A 201 -8.44 -16.80 24.97
N THR A 202 -9.00 -17.62 25.86
CA THR A 202 -8.34 -18.02 27.11
C THR A 202 -7.14 -18.96 26.91
N ASN A 203 -7.06 -19.62 25.75
CA ASN A 203 -5.96 -20.49 25.34
C ASN A 203 -4.84 -19.74 24.60
N TRP A 204 -4.97 -18.42 24.42
CA TRP A 204 -3.96 -17.56 23.83
C TRP A 204 -3.06 -16.95 24.91
N GLU A 205 -1.83 -16.67 24.52
CA GLU A 205 -0.88 -15.89 25.31
C GLU A 205 -0.54 -14.60 24.60
N ILE A 206 0.12 -13.69 25.31
CA ILE A 206 0.76 -12.52 24.72
C ILE A 206 2.23 -12.47 25.10
N CYS A 207 3.07 -12.09 24.15
CA CYS A 207 4.51 -11.96 24.37
C CYS A 207 5.07 -10.78 23.58
N CYS A 208 6.30 -10.39 23.89
CA CYS A 208 7.02 -9.42 23.06
C CYS A 208 7.40 -10.07 21.72
N PHE A 209 7.31 -9.32 20.63
CA PHE A 209 7.68 -9.79 19.29
C PHE A 209 9.14 -10.24 19.22
N GLY A 210 10.03 -9.60 19.97
CA GLY A 210 11.43 -10.00 20.11
C GLY A 210 11.67 -11.29 20.91
N GLU A 211 10.66 -11.86 21.58
CA GLU A 211 10.77 -13.20 22.19
C GLU A 211 10.67 -14.31 21.15
N ILE A 212 9.99 -14.05 20.02
CA ILE A 212 9.64 -15.07 19.03
C ILE A 212 10.38 -14.95 17.69
N CYS A 213 11.13 -13.85 17.48
CA CYS A 213 11.89 -13.62 16.26
C CYS A 213 13.19 -12.83 16.49
N ASN A 214 14.06 -12.84 15.49
CA ASN A 214 15.34 -12.14 15.46
C ASN A 214 15.23 -10.64 15.08
N TYR A 215 14.19 -9.91 15.52
CA TYR A 215 13.94 -8.54 15.05
C TYR A 215 15.17 -7.63 15.15
N GLY A 216 15.64 -7.17 13.99
CA GLY A 216 16.79 -6.28 13.84
C GLY A 216 18.17 -6.96 13.89
N ASP A 217 18.23 -8.29 14.00
CA ASP A 217 19.44 -9.09 13.86
C ASP A 217 19.48 -9.73 12.47
N CYS A 218 20.20 -9.10 11.55
CA CYS A 218 20.22 -9.46 10.14
C CYS A 218 21.63 -9.83 9.68
N ILE A 219 21.72 -10.78 8.74
CA ILE A 219 22.98 -11.16 8.12
C ILE A 219 23.37 -10.09 7.09
N ASN A 220 24.27 -9.20 7.50
CA ASN A 220 24.83 -8.17 6.62
C ASN A 220 25.78 -8.80 5.59
N THR A 221 25.60 -8.46 4.32
CA THR A 221 26.47 -8.87 3.21
C THR A 221 26.92 -7.63 2.44
N GLU A 222 28.22 -7.47 2.27
CA GLU A 222 28.77 -6.40 1.42
C GLU A 222 28.33 -6.60 -0.03
N SER A 223 27.97 -5.52 -0.72
CA SER A 223 27.48 -5.66 -2.09
C SER A 223 28.55 -6.23 -3.04
N SER A 224 29.83 -6.01 -2.76
CA SER A 224 30.96 -6.54 -3.55
C SER A 224 30.93 -8.06 -3.70
N VAL A 225 30.49 -8.80 -2.69
CA VAL A 225 30.53 -10.28 -2.65
C VAL A 225 29.23 -10.93 -3.15
N ILE A 226 28.20 -10.16 -3.47
CA ILE A 226 26.93 -10.69 -3.98
C ILE A 226 27.07 -11.01 -5.48
N GLU A 227 26.60 -12.17 -5.92
CA GLU A 227 26.63 -12.54 -7.35
C GLU A 227 25.75 -11.61 -8.19
N ASN A 228 26.15 -11.35 -9.44
CA ASN A 228 25.41 -10.46 -10.35
C ASN A 228 24.00 -10.99 -10.69
N SER A 229 23.82 -12.31 -10.70
CA SER A 229 22.52 -12.98 -10.90
C SER A 229 21.62 -12.97 -9.65
N ALA A 230 22.15 -12.60 -8.48
CA ALA A 230 21.40 -12.67 -7.23
C ALA A 230 20.22 -11.69 -7.23
N TRP A 231 19.10 -12.11 -6.67
CA TRP A 231 17.92 -11.28 -6.52
C TRP A 231 18.16 -10.19 -5.46
N ILE A 232 17.95 -8.93 -5.86
CA ILE A 232 17.93 -7.77 -4.97
C ILE A 232 16.50 -7.27 -4.82
N LEU A 233 15.99 -7.27 -3.58
CA LEU A 233 14.67 -6.75 -3.23
C LEU A 233 14.78 -5.37 -2.58
N ASP A 234 14.18 -4.38 -3.22
CA ASP A 234 14.03 -3.03 -2.68
C ASP A 234 12.57 -2.74 -2.31
N LEU A 235 12.34 -1.65 -1.56
CA LEU A 235 10.99 -1.29 -1.12
C LEU A 235 10.05 -1.04 -2.30
N GLU A 236 10.55 -0.52 -3.43
CA GLU A 236 9.73 -0.25 -4.62
C GLU A 236 9.16 -1.53 -5.26
N ASP A 237 9.81 -2.66 -5.04
CA ASP A 237 9.42 -3.96 -5.60
C ASP A 237 8.31 -4.65 -4.78
N ILE A 238 7.94 -4.09 -3.62
CA ILE A 238 6.87 -4.62 -2.78
C ILE A 238 5.65 -3.72 -2.91
N GLU A 239 4.52 -4.31 -3.29
CA GLU A 239 3.25 -3.61 -3.37
C GLU A 239 2.72 -3.28 -1.98
N LYS A 240 2.17 -2.06 -1.86
CA LYS A 240 1.59 -1.55 -0.62
C LYS A 240 0.38 -2.40 -0.21
N ASP A 241 0.27 -2.77 1.06
CA ASP A 241 -0.90 -3.45 1.67
C ASP A 241 -1.24 -4.86 1.16
N THR A 242 -0.54 -5.41 0.16
CA THR A 242 -0.91 -6.71 -0.44
C THR A 242 -0.01 -7.86 -0.05
N GLY A 243 1.21 -7.56 0.42
CA GLY A 243 2.25 -8.56 0.67
C GLY A 243 2.73 -9.28 -0.59
N ARG A 244 2.60 -8.63 -1.76
CA ARG A 244 3.05 -9.15 -3.06
C ARG A 244 4.30 -8.42 -3.53
N ILE A 245 5.12 -9.16 -4.28
CA ILE A 245 6.28 -8.64 -5.00
C ILE A 245 5.84 -8.31 -6.43
N ILE A 246 6.03 -7.07 -6.85
CA ILE A 246 5.64 -6.57 -8.19
C ILE A 246 6.78 -6.64 -9.21
N SER A 247 8.02 -6.63 -8.75
CA SER A 247 9.19 -6.71 -9.62
C SER A 247 10.27 -7.56 -8.96
N ARG A 248 11.05 -8.27 -9.78
CA ARG A 248 12.24 -9.00 -9.32
C ARG A 248 13.39 -8.57 -10.19
N VAL A 249 14.41 -8.04 -9.54
CA VAL A 249 15.55 -7.43 -10.22
C VAL A 249 16.83 -8.09 -9.73
N SER A 250 17.74 -8.39 -10.66
CA SER A 250 19.05 -8.95 -10.33
C SER A 250 20.02 -7.84 -9.87
N LYS A 251 21.11 -8.20 -9.19
CA LYS A 251 22.17 -7.25 -8.87
C LYS A 251 22.78 -6.61 -10.12
N ALA A 252 22.88 -7.35 -11.23
CA ALA A 252 23.40 -6.83 -12.50
C ALA A 252 22.55 -5.66 -13.01
N ASP A 253 21.23 -5.78 -12.91
CA ASP A 253 20.26 -4.79 -13.38
C ASP A 253 20.08 -3.63 -12.38
N ARG A 254 20.33 -3.88 -11.09
CA ARG A 254 20.31 -2.88 -10.02
C ARG A 254 21.63 -2.85 -9.24
N PRO A 255 22.70 -2.28 -9.83
CA PRO A 255 23.98 -2.17 -9.14
C PRO A 255 23.86 -1.22 -7.95
N SER A 256 24.29 -1.68 -6.78
CA SER A 256 24.28 -0.90 -5.55
C SER A 256 25.61 -1.11 -4.81
N ILE A 257 26.13 -0.09 -4.16
CA ILE A 257 27.33 -0.20 -3.31
C ILE A 257 27.00 -0.49 -1.83
N SER A 258 25.78 -0.17 -1.39
CA SER A 258 25.41 -0.31 0.02
C SER A 258 25.27 -1.78 0.45
N THR A 259 25.62 -2.05 1.71
CA THR A 259 25.39 -3.33 2.38
C THR A 259 23.93 -3.77 2.24
N LYS A 260 23.74 -5.08 2.08
CA LYS A 260 22.43 -5.72 1.99
C LYS A 260 22.22 -6.69 3.14
N HIS A 261 20.97 -7.00 3.44
CA HIS A 261 20.63 -8.12 4.31
C HIS A 261 20.39 -9.35 3.44
N LYS A 262 21.04 -10.46 3.77
CA LYS A 262 20.76 -11.76 3.17
C LYS A 262 19.48 -12.35 3.75
N PHE A 263 18.65 -12.95 2.91
CA PHE A 263 17.47 -13.70 3.32
C PHE A 263 17.38 -15.03 2.57
N HIS A 264 16.61 -15.97 3.12
CA HIS A 264 16.30 -17.24 2.47
C HIS A 264 14.79 -17.45 2.29
N LYS A 265 14.45 -18.43 1.45
CA LYS A 265 13.07 -18.88 1.26
C LYS A 265 12.39 -19.20 2.59
N GLY A 266 11.16 -18.74 2.76
CA GLY A 266 10.34 -18.96 3.95
C GLY A 266 10.45 -17.86 5.01
N GLN A 267 11.41 -16.93 4.92
CA GLN A 267 11.50 -15.81 5.85
C GLN A 267 10.45 -14.74 5.58
N VAL A 268 9.99 -14.07 6.64
CA VAL A 268 9.14 -12.89 6.51
C VAL A 268 10.03 -11.66 6.36
N LEU A 269 9.84 -10.90 5.28
CA LEU A 269 10.60 -9.69 5.01
C LEU A 269 9.74 -8.48 5.37
N TYR A 270 10.14 -7.74 6.41
CA TYR A 270 9.41 -6.59 6.94
C TYR A 270 10.11 -5.26 6.64
N SER A 271 9.44 -4.33 5.99
CA SER A 271 9.96 -2.97 5.79
C SER A 271 9.85 -2.14 7.07
N LYS A 272 10.99 -1.86 7.73
CA LYS A 272 11.00 -0.95 8.90
C LYS A 272 10.88 0.53 8.51
N LEU A 273 11.17 0.87 7.26
CA LEU A 273 11.04 2.21 6.72
C LEU A 273 9.60 2.46 6.24
N ARG A 274 9.03 3.58 6.66
CA ARG A 274 7.64 4.00 6.39
C ARG A 274 6.65 2.86 6.68
N PRO A 275 6.49 2.43 7.94
CA PRO A 275 5.62 1.30 8.29
C PRO A 275 4.19 1.41 7.76
N TYR A 276 3.62 2.63 7.67
CA TYR A 276 2.32 2.89 7.03
C TYR A 276 2.18 2.44 5.55
N LEU A 277 3.29 2.13 4.86
CA LEU A 277 3.24 1.51 3.53
C LEU A 277 2.96 0.00 3.58
N ASN A 278 2.99 -0.59 4.77
CA ASN A 278 2.56 -1.96 5.04
C ASN A 278 3.18 -2.99 4.08
N LYS A 279 4.50 -2.89 3.90
CA LYS A 279 5.28 -3.72 2.99
C LYS A 279 5.87 -4.89 3.76
N VAL A 280 5.17 -6.02 3.72
CA VAL A 280 5.53 -7.27 4.40
C VAL A 280 5.33 -8.44 3.46
N VAL A 281 6.38 -9.21 3.15
CA VAL A 281 6.28 -10.32 2.19
C VAL A 281 6.84 -11.61 2.80
N LEU A 282 6.37 -12.75 2.30
CA LEU A 282 6.98 -14.05 2.59
C LEU A 282 7.92 -14.39 1.42
N ALA A 283 9.20 -14.65 1.71
CA ALA A 283 10.19 -14.92 0.67
C ALA A 283 9.91 -16.29 0.00
N ASP A 284 9.74 -16.29 -1.33
CA ASP A 284 9.51 -17.52 -2.11
C ASP A 284 10.81 -18.21 -2.55
N ARG A 285 11.95 -17.53 -2.40
CA ARG A 285 13.31 -17.99 -2.74
C ARG A 285 14.35 -17.18 -1.97
N ASP A 286 15.61 -17.55 -2.10
CA ASP A 286 16.74 -16.86 -1.49
C ASP A 286 17.08 -15.56 -2.22
N GLY A 287 17.65 -14.59 -1.50
CA GLY A 287 18.05 -13.31 -2.07
C GLY A 287 18.65 -12.34 -1.06
N TYR A 288 18.71 -11.08 -1.48
CA TYR A 288 19.24 -9.99 -0.67
C TYR A 288 18.28 -8.81 -0.72
N CYS A 289 18.10 -8.10 0.38
CA CYS A 289 17.27 -6.91 0.43
C CYS A 289 18.05 -5.71 0.96
N THR A 290 17.54 -4.51 0.69
CA THR A 290 18.06 -3.29 1.34
C THR A 290 18.02 -3.40 2.87
N SER A 291 18.89 -2.65 3.55
CA SER A 291 18.99 -2.65 5.03
C SER A 291 17.76 -2.06 5.74
N GLU A 292 16.83 -1.48 4.98
CA GLU A 292 15.51 -1.01 5.43
C GLU A 292 14.44 -2.11 5.44
N ILE A 293 14.77 -3.29 4.91
CA ILE A 293 13.94 -4.49 5.01
C ILE A 293 14.63 -5.45 5.99
N LEU A 294 13.88 -5.96 6.96
CA LEU A 294 14.34 -6.90 7.97
C LEU A 294 13.89 -8.31 7.58
N PRO A 295 14.81 -9.23 7.23
CA PRO A 295 14.51 -10.65 7.17
C PRO A 295 14.30 -11.17 8.59
N LEU A 296 13.07 -11.59 8.87
CA LEU A 296 12.66 -12.12 10.16
C LEU A 296 12.59 -13.64 10.10
N GLU A 297 13.35 -14.25 11.00
CA GLU A 297 13.34 -15.67 11.34
C GLU A 297 12.56 -15.83 12.65
N PHE A 298 11.63 -16.79 12.67
CA PHE A 298 10.80 -17.07 13.84
C PHE A 298 11.18 -18.40 14.47
N HIS A 299 10.81 -18.58 15.73
CA HIS A 299 10.87 -19.88 16.37
C HIS A 299 10.05 -20.92 15.56
N ALA A 300 10.49 -22.18 15.55
CA ALA A 300 9.96 -23.23 14.66
C ALA A 300 8.45 -23.49 14.76
N GLU A 301 7.86 -23.15 15.90
CA GLU A 301 6.42 -23.31 16.18
C GLU A 301 5.59 -22.05 15.90
N ILE A 302 6.19 -21.00 15.35
CA ILE A 302 5.50 -19.81 14.87
C ILE A 302 5.42 -19.89 13.35
N ILE A 303 4.20 -19.88 12.82
CA ILE A 303 3.97 -19.97 11.39
C ILE A 303 4.32 -18.63 10.72
N PRO A 304 5.30 -18.58 9.79
CA PRO A 304 5.72 -17.35 9.12
C PRO A 304 4.57 -16.59 8.46
N GLU A 305 3.60 -17.30 7.88
CA GLU A 305 2.40 -16.72 7.28
C GLU A 305 1.54 -15.99 8.32
N TYR A 306 1.35 -16.58 9.51
CA TYR A 306 0.61 -15.94 10.61
C TYR A 306 1.34 -14.68 11.07
N ALA A 307 2.66 -14.77 11.26
CA ALA A 307 3.48 -13.63 11.67
C ALA A 307 3.46 -12.50 10.61
N ARG A 308 3.49 -12.84 9.31
CA ARG A 308 3.30 -11.88 8.22
C ARG A 308 1.95 -11.17 8.35
N TYR A 309 0.86 -11.90 8.55
CA TYR A 309 -0.47 -11.31 8.70
C TYR A 309 -0.62 -10.45 9.95
N TYR A 310 0.06 -10.81 11.05
CA TYR A 310 0.16 -9.96 12.23
C TYR A 310 0.86 -8.63 11.91
N LEU A 311 2.01 -8.65 11.24
CA LEU A 311 2.75 -7.44 10.84
C LEU A 311 1.93 -6.57 9.88
N MET A 312 1.08 -7.19 9.05
CA MET A 312 0.17 -6.48 8.15
C MET A 312 -1.10 -5.98 8.84
N SER A 313 -1.35 -6.38 10.08
CA SER A 313 -2.60 -6.05 10.76
C SER A 313 -2.66 -4.57 11.13
N PRO A 314 -3.87 -3.98 11.18
CA PRO A 314 -4.04 -2.58 11.60
C PRO A 314 -3.49 -2.32 13.01
N THR A 315 -3.47 -3.35 13.85
CA THR A 315 -2.99 -3.26 15.23
C THR A 315 -1.48 -3.09 15.29
N PHE A 316 -0.72 -3.88 14.53
CA PHE A 316 0.72 -3.68 14.42
C PHE A 316 1.06 -2.37 13.71
N LEU A 317 0.35 -2.02 12.63
CA LEU A 317 0.61 -0.76 11.91
C LEU A 317 0.43 0.47 12.80
N ARG A 318 -0.66 0.53 13.59
CA ARG A 318 -0.87 1.63 14.56
C ARG A 318 0.26 1.70 15.59
N TYR A 319 0.73 0.55 16.07
CA TYR A 319 1.87 0.48 16.98
C TYR A 319 3.16 1.01 16.32
N ALA A 320 3.47 0.51 15.14
CA ALA A 320 4.66 0.88 14.38
C ALA A 320 4.68 2.38 14.06
N ASP A 321 3.54 2.97 13.67
CA ASP A 321 3.44 4.40 13.39
C ASP A 321 3.57 5.24 14.67
N LYS A 322 2.98 4.81 15.80
CA LYS A 322 3.11 5.50 17.10
C LYS A 322 4.55 5.54 17.60
N CYS A 323 5.28 4.44 17.41
CA CYS A 323 6.66 4.30 17.87
C CYS A 323 7.71 4.74 16.84
N SER A 324 7.29 5.08 15.61
CA SER A 324 8.21 5.47 14.57
C SER A 324 8.87 6.82 14.85
N TYR A 325 10.15 6.93 14.52
CA TYR A 325 10.91 8.17 14.61
C TYR A 325 11.30 8.68 13.22
N GLY A 326 11.42 10.01 13.08
CA GLY A 326 11.81 10.69 11.85
C GLY A 326 10.61 11.16 11.01
N VAL A 327 10.64 12.44 10.60
CA VAL A 327 9.47 13.10 9.98
C VAL A 327 9.25 12.68 8.52
N LYS A 328 10.28 12.77 7.67
CA LYS A 328 10.15 12.46 6.22
C LYS A 328 10.29 10.97 5.89
N MET A 329 10.99 10.24 6.75
CA MET A 329 11.33 8.84 6.58
C MET A 329 11.19 8.12 7.92
N PRO A 330 9.95 7.98 8.42
CA PRO A 330 9.70 7.33 9.70
C PRO A 330 10.21 5.90 9.69
N ARG A 331 10.80 5.46 10.80
CA ARG A 331 11.31 4.10 10.98
C ARG A 331 10.86 3.52 12.31
N LEU A 332 10.53 2.24 12.30
CA LEU A 332 10.38 1.46 13.53
C LEU A 332 11.75 0.95 13.98
N GLY A 333 12.28 1.53 15.05
CA GLY A 333 13.59 1.15 15.61
C GLY A 333 13.61 -0.27 16.19
N THR A 334 14.80 -0.85 16.34
CA THR A 334 14.97 -2.23 16.83
C THR A 334 14.38 -2.46 18.22
N ASN A 335 14.62 -1.54 19.15
CA ASN A 335 14.15 -1.69 20.53
C ASN A 335 12.63 -1.64 20.62
N ASP A 336 11.99 -0.73 19.88
CA ASP A 336 10.53 -0.63 19.86
C ASP A 336 9.91 -1.78 19.07
N GLY A 337 10.47 -2.16 17.93
CA GLY A 337 10.00 -3.33 17.19
C GLY A 337 10.03 -4.63 18.01
N LYS A 338 11.06 -4.84 18.85
CA LYS A 338 11.12 -5.98 19.78
C LYS A 338 10.03 -5.95 20.86
N LYS A 339 9.56 -4.77 21.27
CA LYS A 339 8.53 -4.58 22.30
C LYS A 339 7.11 -4.71 21.76
N ALA A 340 6.93 -4.80 20.44
CA ALA A 340 5.60 -4.95 19.85
C ALA A 340 4.88 -6.16 20.47
N ILE A 341 3.59 -6.01 20.77
CA ILE A 341 2.82 -7.04 21.46
C ILE A 341 2.33 -8.05 20.43
N PHE A 342 2.77 -9.29 20.56
CA PHE A 342 2.37 -10.37 19.69
C PHE A 342 1.31 -11.25 20.37
N PRO A 343 0.09 -11.35 19.82
CA PRO A 343 -0.90 -12.30 20.29
C PRO A 343 -0.55 -13.69 19.76
N LEU A 344 -0.30 -14.62 20.68
CA LEU A 344 0.21 -15.95 20.41
C LEU A 344 -0.92 -16.99 20.57
N PRO A 345 -1.52 -17.47 19.47
CA PRO A 345 -2.41 -18.62 19.48
C PRO A 345 -1.66 -19.96 19.53
N PRO A 346 -2.36 -21.05 19.93
CA PRO A 346 -1.92 -22.42 19.68
C PRO A 346 -1.48 -22.66 18.23
N VAL A 347 -0.50 -23.54 18.03
CA VAL A 347 0.10 -23.83 16.71
C VAL A 347 -0.93 -24.27 15.68
N ASN A 348 -1.86 -25.14 16.07
CA ASN A 348 -2.92 -25.60 15.16
C ASN A 348 -3.91 -24.49 14.82
N GLU A 349 -4.20 -23.60 15.76
CA GLU A 349 -5.04 -22.45 15.49
C GLU A 349 -4.36 -21.45 14.55
N GLN A 350 -3.05 -21.23 14.66
CA GLN A 350 -2.28 -20.45 13.67
C GLN A 350 -2.53 -20.98 12.25
N LYS A 351 -2.50 -22.31 12.04
CA LYS A 351 -2.79 -22.95 10.74
C LYS A 351 -4.21 -22.65 10.27
N ARG A 352 -5.20 -22.79 11.16
CA ARG A 352 -6.61 -22.51 10.84
C ARG A 352 -6.82 -21.04 10.47
N ILE A 353 -6.21 -20.11 11.21
CA ILE A 353 -6.24 -18.67 10.93
C ILE A 353 -5.66 -18.38 9.55
N VAL A 354 -4.44 -18.86 9.26
CA VAL A 354 -3.77 -18.64 7.97
C VAL A 354 -4.63 -19.15 6.82
N LYS A 355 -5.13 -20.40 6.93
CA LYS A 355 -6.01 -21.00 5.92
C LYS A 355 -7.26 -20.15 5.67
N GLN A 356 -7.87 -19.62 6.73
CA GLN A 356 -9.08 -18.80 6.62
C GLN A 356 -8.79 -17.43 5.99
N ILE A 357 -7.68 -16.78 6.35
CA ILE A 357 -7.26 -15.51 5.73
C ILE A 357 -7.03 -15.72 4.24
N GLU A 358 -6.27 -16.76 3.86
CA GLU A 358 -5.96 -17.05 2.46
C GLU A 358 -7.22 -17.36 1.65
N PHE A 359 -8.14 -18.15 2.21
CA PHE A 359 -9.44 -18.41 1.61
C PHE A 359 -10.20 -17.10 1.34
N MET A 360 -10.35 -16.23 2.34
CA MET A 360 -11.07 -14.97 2.16
C MET A 360 -10.35 -14.00 1.20
N PHE A 361 -9.03 -13.90 1.29
CA PHE A 361 -8.23 -13.03 0.42
C PHE A 361 -8.28 -13.49 -1.04
N SER A 362 -8.33 -14.81 -1.30
CA SER A 362 -8.53 -15.33 -2.65
C SER A 362 -9.83 -14.84 -3.25
N HIS A 363 -10.93 -14.86 -2.48
CA HIS A 363 -12.24 -14.40 -2.95
C HIS A 363 -12.25 -12.89 -3.19
N LEU A 364 -11.66 -12.11 -2.29
CA LEU A 364 -11.52 -10.67 -2.47
C LEU A 364 -10.66 -10.33 -3.70
N SER A 365 -9.65 -11.14 -4.03
CA SER A 365 -8.83 -10.93 -5.21
C SER A 365 -9.57 -11.16 -6.53
N VAL A 366 -10.51 -12.12 -6.57
CA VAL A 366 -11.36 -12.35 -7.74
C VAL A 366 -12.26 -11.14 -8.00
N ILE A 367 -12.81 -10.56 -6.93
CA ILE A 367 -13.62 -9.32 -7.03
C ILE A 367 -12.74 -8.17 -7.53
N GLU A 368 -11.53 -8.02 -6.98
CA GLU A 368 -10.59 -6.97 -7.37
C GLU A 368 -10.21 -7.04 -8.86
N THR A 369 -9.95 -8.23 -9.39
CA THR A 369 -9.66 -8.44 -10.82
C THR A 369 -10.86 -8.21 -11.73
N SER A 370 -12.09 -8.44 -11.24
CA SER A 370 -13.31 -8.22 -12.03
C SER A 370 -13.69 -6.74 -12.19
N VAL A 371 -13.03 -5.85 -11.44
CA VAL A 371 -13.31 -4.41 -11.37
C VAL A 371 -12.25 -3.59 -12.14
N GLN A 372 -11.11 -4.21 -12.47
CA GLN A 372 -10.08 -3.63 -13.35
C GLN A 372 -10.46 -3.84 -14.82
#